data_AF-A0A2P8G5B0-F1
#
_entry.id   AF-A0A2P8G5B0-F1
#
_cell.length_a   1.000
_cell.length_b   1.000
_cell.length_c   1.000
_cell.angle_alpha   90.00
_cell.angle_beta   90.00
_cell.angle_gamma   90.00
#
_symmetry.space_group_name_H-M   'P 1'
#
loop_
_entity.id
_entity.type
_entity.pdbx_description
1 polymer ?
#
loop_
_entity_poly.entity_id
_entity_poly.type
_entity_poly.pdbx_seq_one_letter_code
_entity_poly.pdbx_strand_id
1 'polypeptide(L)'
;MISPQLLTPGDIDQRFNLERYYTNYFMRYYLYFDLAYPLITRVIFFDGDITAKGNLDTAWVTAILEQFNADAAPDTVLILINGNLTVEGDIRLNDHQLFLLVMGNVHCDVLVNSYDYIHITGNAHIKYVFYGYYNHGYIEVDGTVTVPYVLTNAYSVPIKAEGAVLVSLAYADKSDVINYDYTREVLADVIIPAAFDGEGNVDEEKFIEIVKSGKSPLIDGYNNRYYPKPGKTGQCR
;
A
#
# COMPACT_ATOMS: atom_id res chain seq x y z
N MET A 1 -24.77 -9.13 -6.51
CA MET A 1 -23.87 -8.18 -5.83
C MET A 1 -23.94 -8.54 -4.36
N ILE A 2 -22.80 -8.81 -3.70
CA ILE A 2 -22.78 -9.14 -2.27
C ILE A 2 -23.00 -7.84 -1.50
N SER A 3 -24.03 -7.80 -0.66
CA SER A 3 -24.30 -6.62 0.17
C SER A 3 -23.36 -6.62 1.37
N PRO A 4 -22.83 -5.45 1.77
CA PRO A 4 -22.07 -5.33 3.01
C PRO A 4 -22.95 -5.69 4.21
N GLN A 5 -22.30 -6.05 5.31
CA GLN A 5 -22.86 -6.07 6.66
C GLN A 5 -22.05 -5.10 7.51
N LEU A 6 -22.71 -4.38 8.42
CA LEU A 6 -22.04 -3.61 9.46
C LEU A 6 -22.12 -4.39 10.76
N LEU A 7 -20.97 -4.82 11.26
CA LEU A 7 -20.83 -5.70 12.41
C LEU A 7 -19.95 -5.07 13.49
N THR A 8 -20.05 -5.59 14.71
CA THR A 8 -19.07 -5.29 15.77
C THR A 8 -17.87 -6.25 15.69
N PRO A 9 -16.72 -5.89 16.29
CA PRO A 9 -15.61 -6.83 16.43
C PRO A 9 -16.02 -8.16 17.09
N GLY A 10 -16.87 -8.09 18.13
CA GLY A 10 -17.37 -9.27 18.82
C GLY A 10 -18.22 -10.20 17.96
N ASP A 11 -18.97 -9.67 16.98
CA ASP A 11 -19.72 -10.48 16.01
C ASP A 11 -18.78 -11.24 15.06
N ILE A 12 -17.65 -10.61 14.72
CA ILE A 12 -16.66 -11.15 13.79
C ILE A 12 -15.74 -12.15 14.49
N ASP A 13 -15.33 -11.92 15.74
CA ASP A 13 -14.47 -12.83 16.50
C ASP A 13 -15.16 -14.18 16.78
N GLN A 14 -16.50 -14.23 16.74
CA GLN A 14 -17.27 -15.48 16.79
C GLN A 14 -17.17 -16.30 15.49
N ARG A 15 -16.85 -15.65 14.37
CA ARG A 15 -16.83 -16.24 13.01
C ARG A 15 -15.41 -16.50 12.52
N PHE A 16 -14.47 -15.63 12.90
CA PHE A 16 -13.10 -15.65 12.45
C PHE A 16 -12.16 -15.52 13.65
N ASN A 17 -11.10 -16.32 13.67
CA ASN A 17 -10.01 -16.08 14.61
C ASN A 17 -9.14 -14.94 14.07
N LEU A 18 -9.53 -13.69 14.33
CA LEU A 18 -8.79 -12.52 13.85
C LEU A 18 -7.51 -12.24 14.65
N GLU A 19 -7.33 -12.86 15.82
CA GLU A 19 -6.13 -12.70 16.66
C GLU A 19 -4.84 -12.99 15.88
N ARG A 20 -4.85 -13.95 14.95
CA ARG A 20 -3.70 -14.27 14.10
C ARG A 20 -3.30 -13.16 13.13
N TYR A 21 -4.24 -12.29 12.78
CA TYR A 21 -4.03 -11.14 11.90
C TYR A 21 -3.71 -9.89 12.73
N TYR A 22 -4.31 -9.77 13.91
CA TYR A 22 -4.06 -8.70 14.86
C TYR A 22 -2.69 -8.76 15.53
N THR A 23 -2.12 -9.94 15.75
CA THR A 23 -0.86 -10.08 16.53
C THR A 23 0.37 -9.50 15.81
N ASN A 24 0.48 -9.64 14.48
CA ASN A 24 1.52 -8.94 13.70
C ASN A 24 1.27 -7.43 13.65
N TYR A 25 0.00 -7.05 13.55
CA TYR A 25 -0.48 -5.67 13.40
C TYR A 25 -0.17 -4.82 14.64
N PHE A 26 -0.61 -5.28 15.83
CA PHE A 26 -0.42 -4.54 17.07
C PHE A 26 1.03 -4.61 17.56
N MET A 27 1.73 -5.74 17.44
CA MET A 27 3.13 -5.81 17.87
C MET A 27 4.05 -4.84 17.11
N ARG A 28 3.83 -4.62 15.81
CA ARG A 28 4.65 -3.67 15.04
C ARG A 28 4.32 -2.21 15.36
N TYR A 29 3.06 -1.89 15.63
CA TYR A 29 2.67 -0.55 16.08
C TYR A 29 3.23 -0.20 17.47
N TYR A 30 3.19 -1.15 18.41
CA TYR A 30 3.72 -0.96 19.77
C TYR A 30 5.25 -0.94 19.88
N LEU A 31 5.98 -1.36 18.85
CA LEU A 31 7.44 -1.18 18.82
C LEU A 31 7.86 0.29 18.69
N TYR A 32 6.95 1.19 18.26
CA TYR A 32 7.28 2.59 17.97
C TYR A 32 6.50 3.62 18.79
N PHE A 33 5.31 3.33 19.33
CA PHE A 33 4.54 4.30 20.13
C PHE A 33 3.80 3.70 21.35
N ASP A 34 3.90 4.41 22.47
CA ASP A 34 3.22 4.13 23.75
C ASP A 34 1.85 4.87 23.79
N LEU A 35 0.99 4.56 22.81
CA LEU A 35 -0.32 5.23 22.66
C LEU A 35 -1.46 4.20 22.59
N ALA A 36 -2.60 4.60 23.15
CA ALA A 36 -3.81 3.79 23.28
C ALA A 36 -4.21 3.13 21.95
N TYR A 37 -4.60 1.86 22.03
CA TYR A 37 -5.15 1.06 20.92
C TYR A 37 -6.13 1.91 20.08
N PRO A 38 -5.93 2.07 18.76
CA PRO A 38 -7.07 2.34 17.89
C PRO A 38 -7.96 1.10 17.94
N LEU A 39 -8.94 1.12 18.84
CA LEU A 39 -9.88 0.04 19.03
C LEU A 39 -10.77 0.02 17.80
N ILE A 40 -10.58 -0.94 16.90
CA ILE A 40 -11.56 -1.22 15.84
C ILE A 40 -12.92 -1.31 16.53
N THR A 41 -13.85 -0.43 16.19
CA THR A 41 -15.19 -0.39 16.81
C THR A 41 -16.25 -0.99 15.91
N ARG A 42 -15.97 -1.03 14.61
CA ARG A 42 -16.92 -1.41 13.56
C ARG A 42 -16.21 -2.19 12.46
N VAL A 43 -16.93 -3.15 11.90
CA VAL A 43 -16.46 -3.96 10.78
C VAL A 43 -17.44 -3.84 9.63
N ILE A 44 -16.97 -3.32 8.49
CA ILE A 44 -17.65 -3.45 7.21
C ILE A 44 -17.26 -4.82 6.66
N PHE A 45 -18.21 -5.76 6.68
CA PHE A 45 -17.98 -7.15 6.34
C PHE A 45 -18.63 -7.52 5.01
N PHE A 46 -17.86 -8.20 4.16
CA PHE A 46 -18.35 -8.85 2.95
C PHE A 46 -18.03 -10.35 3.00
N ASP A 47 -19.07 -11.17 2.82
CA ASP A 47 -18.94 -12.63 2.79
C ASP A 47 -18.89 -13.14 1.35
N GLY A 48 -17.69 -13.10 0.77
CA GLY A 48 -17.40 -13.50 -0.60
C GLY A 48 -16.72 -12.40 -1.41
N ASP A 49 -16.58 -12.67 -2.71
CA ASP A 49 -15.84 -11.81 -3.64
C ASP A 49 -16.59 -10.52 -3.94
N ILE A 50 -15.87 -9.39 -3.93
CA ILE A 50 -16.44 -8.07 -4.22
C ILE A 50 -15.67 -7.31 -5.30
N THR A 51 -16.41 -6.42 -5.98
CA THR A 51 -15.84 -5.40 -6.85
C THR A 51 -16.23 -4.02 -6.35
N ALA A 52 -15.24 -3.23 -5.93
CA ALA A 52 -15.42 -1.81 -5.66
C ALA A 52 -15.36 -1.03 -6.98
N LYS A 53 -16.44 -0.30 -7.29
CA LYS A 53 -16.50 0.57 -8.46
C LYS A 53 -15.74 1.86 -8.17
N GLY A 54 -14.77 2.19 -9.01
CA GLY A 54 -13.87 3.32 -8.77
C GLY A 54 -12.81 3.00 -7.71
N ASN A 55 -12.45 4.01 -6.92
CA ASN A 55 -11.43 3.88 -5.89
C ASN A 55 -12.00 3.26 -4.60
N LEU A 56 -11.13 2.59 -3.86
CA LEU A 56 -11.36 2.24 -2.46
C LEU A 56 -10.58 3.26 -1.61
N ASP A 57 -11.30 4.24 -1.11
CA ASP A 57 -10.79 5.37 -0.32
C ASP A 57 -11.74 5.71 0.83
N THR A 58 -11.45 6.77 1.58
CA THR A 58 -12.31 7.22 2.68
C THR A 58 -13.73 7.52 2.23
N ALA A 59 -13.93 8.10 1.03
CA ALA A 59 -15.26 8.40 0.52
C ALA A 59 -16.07 7.12 0.27
N TRP A 60 -15.44 6.06 -0.22
CA TRP A 60 -16.06 4.75 -0.36
C TRP A 60 -16.51 4.18 0.99
N VAL A 61 -15.66 4.29 2.03
CA VAL A 61 -15.99 3.83 3.39
C VAL A 61 -17.17 4.61 3.96
N THR A 62 -17.11 5.94 3.89
CA THR A 62 -18.19 6.84 4.35
C THR A 62 -19.51 6.50 3.65
N ALA A 63 -19.50 6.31 2.33
CA ALA A 63 -20.70 5.97 1.57
C ALA A 63 -21.34 4.63 2.00
N ILE A 64 -20.55 3.67 2.50
CA ILE A 64 -21.10 2.43 3.07
C ILE A 64 -21.68 2.68 4.46
N LEU A 65 -20.97 3.41 5.34
CA LEU A 65 -21.47 3.72 6.68
C LEU A 65 -22.81 4.47 6.63
N GLU A 66 -22.96 5.39 5.68
CA GLU A 66 -24.19 6.13 5.42
C GLU A 66 -25.36 5.21 5.01
N GLN A 67 -25.11 4.14 4.25
CA GLN A 67 -26.14 3.15 3.89
C GLN A 67 -26.75 2.46 5.12
N PHE A 68 -25.98 2.37 6.22
CA PHE A 68 -26.41 1.79 7.49
C PHE A 68 -26.95 2.85 8.47
N ASN A 69 -27.02 4.12 8.09
CA ASN A 69 -27.28 5.25 9.01
C ASN A 69 -26.34 5.25 10.23
N ALA A 70 -25.09 4.79 10.05
CA ALA A 70 -24.06 4.83 11.07
C ALA A 70 -23.34 6.19 11.07
N ASP A 71 -22.62 6.50 12.14
CA ASP A 71 -21.69 7.64 12.13
C ASP A 71 -20.69 7.48 10.99
N ALA A 72 -20.61 8.48 10.11
CA ALA A 72 -19.79 8.50 8.92
C ALA A 72 -18.30 8.64 9.21
N ALA A 73 -17.91 8.89 10.47
CA ALA A 73 -16.51 8.91 10.90
C ALA A 73 -15.83 7.56 10.55
N PRO A 74 -14.86 7.55 9.63
CA PRO A 74 -14.17 6.34 9.18
C PRO A 74 -13.16 5.84 10.21
N ASP A 75 -12.79 6.68 11.19
CA ASP A 75 -11.88 6.34 12.27
C ASP A 75 -12.31 5.01 12.92
N THR A 76 -11.36 4.10 13.13
CA THR A 76 -11.56 2.80 13.78
C THR A 76 -12.41 1.75 13.04
N VAL A 77 -12.52 1.85 11.71
CA VAL A 77 -13.23 0.86 10.89
C VAL A 77 -12.29 -0.19 10.33
N LEU A 78 -12.70 -1.46 10.45
CA LEU A 78 -12.13 -2.58 9.69
C LEU A 78 -12.99 -2.89 8.48
N ILE A 79 -12.38 -2.93 7.31
CA ILE A 79 -12.95 -3.50 6.09
C ILE A 79 -12.48 -4.95 6.02
N LEU A 80 -13.41 -5.90 6.19
CA LEU A 80 -13.13 -7.33 6.15
C LEU A 80 -13.83 -7.96 4.94
N ILE A 81 -13.04 -8.55 4.05
CA ILE A 81 -13.52 -9.25 2.87
C ILE A 81 -13.13 -10.72 2.99
N ASN A 82 -14.12 -11.57 3.25
CA ASN A 82 -13.96 -13.03 3.25
C ASN A 82 -14.02 -13.58 1.81
N GLY A 83 -13.05 -13.19 0.99
CA GLY A 83 -13.01 -13.50 -0.43
C GLY A 83 -11.94 -12.68 -1.16
N ASN A 84 -12.08 -12.59 -2.48
CA ASN A 84 -11.24 -11.75 -3.33
C ASN A 84 -11.79 -10.31 -3.41
N LEU A 85 -10.89 -9.34 -3.51
CA LEU A 85 -11.21 -7.94 -3.74
C LEU A 85 -10.71 -7.51 -5.12
N THR A 86 -11.61 -6.97 -5.93
CA THR A 86 -11.25 -6.20 -7.13
C THR A 86 -11.64 -4.75 -6.92
N VAL A 87 -10.70 -3.83 -7.10
CA VAL A 87 -10.96 -2.39 -7.13
C VAL A 87 -10.70 -1.93 -8.55
N GLU A 88 -11.70 -1.30 -9.18
CA GLU A 88 -11.57 -0.85 -10.59
C GLU A 88 -10.67 0.39 -10.74
N GLY A 89 -10.29 1.02 -9.63
CA GLY A 89 -9.33 2.09 -9.54
C GLY A 89 -8.27 1.84 -8.46
N ASP A 90 -7.97 2.90 -7.71
CA ASP A 90 -6.89 2.91 -6.74
C ASP A 90 -7.37 2.48 -5.35
N ILE A 91 -6.48 1.88 -4.55
CA ILE A 91 -6.64 1.72 -3.10
C ILE A 91 -5.84 2.83 -2.42
N ARG A 92 -6.52 3.76 -1.74
CA ARG A 92 -5.93 4.94 -1.07
C ARG A 92 -6.70 5.26 0.20
N LEU A 93 -6.36 4.61 1.31
CA LEU A 93 -7.06 4.75 2.59
C LEU A 93 -6.51 5.85 3.52
N ASN A 94 -5.47 6.56 3.05
CA ASN A 94 -4.39 7.31 3.73
C ASN A 94 -4.73 8.36 4.81
N ASP A 95 -5.99 8.50 5.23
CA ASP A 95 -6.44 9.64 6.03
C ASP A 95 -6.80 9.29 7.48
N HIS A 96 -7.08 8.02 7.81
CA HIS A 96 -7.78 7.66 9.06
C HIS A 96 -7.31 6.40 9.80
N GLN A 97 -6.09 5.91 9.53
CA GLN A 97 -5.60 4.63 10.12
C GLN A 97 -6.59 3.49 9.88
N LEU A 98 -7.07 3.38 8.65
CA LEU A 98 -8.07 2.37 8.30
C LEU A 98 -7.43 0.99 8.23
N PHE A 99 -8.25 -0.02 8.49
CA PHE A 99 -7.83 -1.40 8.50
C PHE A 99 -8.49 -2.10 7.31
N LEU A 100 -7.70 -2.77 6.47
CA LEU A 100 -8.20 -3.60 5.38
C LEU A 100 -7.66 -5.02 5.53
N LEU A 101 -8.55 -5.99 5.70
CA LEU A 101 -8.23 -7.42 5.70
C LEU A 101 -8.96 -8.11 4.54
N VAL A 102 -8.19 -8.67 3.62
CA VAL A 102 -8.70 -9.46 2.48
C VAL A 102 -8.22 -10.89 2.61
N MET A 103 -9.16 -11.82 2.80
CA MET A 103 -8.87 -13.26 2.97
C MET A 103 -8.63 -14.00 1.64
N GLY A 104 -8.22 -13.26 0.61
CA GLY A 104 -8.07 -13.74 -0.76
C GLY A 104 -7.14 -12.85 -1.56
N ASN A 105 -7.31 -12.84 -2.89
CA ASN A 105 -6.49 -12.03 -3.78
C ASN A 105 -7.02 -10.61 -3.91
N VAL A 106 -6.12 -9.66 -4.16
CA VAL A 106 -6.44 -8.26 -4.47
C VAL A 106 -6.04 -7.93 -5.90
N HIS A 107 -6.91 -7.21 -6.60
CA HIS A 107 -6.61 -6.54 -7.86
C HIS A 107 -6.94 -5.05 -7.75
N CYS A 108 -6.02 -4.17 -8.15
CA CYS A 108 -6.26 -2.72 -8.24
C CYS A 108 -5.34 -2.07 -9.27
N ASP A 109 -5.61 -0.80 -9.60
CA ASP A 109 -4.77 -0.02 -10.50
C ASP A 109 -3.51 0.47 -9.79
N VAL A 110 -3.67 1.13 -8.64
CA VAL A 110 -2.61 1.63 -7.77
C VAL A 110 -2.93 1.23 -6.33
N LEU A 111 -1.91 0.93 -5.54
CA LEU A 111 -2.06 0.78 -4.10
C LEU A 111 -1.14 1.80 -3.42
N VAL A 112 -1.73 2.73 -2.68
CA VAL A 112 -1.00 3.67 -1.83
C VAL A 112 -1.29 3.32 -0.38
N ASN A 113 -0.25 3.28 0.44
CA ASN A 113 -0.38 3.08 1.87
C ASN A 113 0.53 4.04 2.62
N SER A 114 -0.03 4.73 3.63
CA SER A 114 0.74 5.61 4.49
C SER A 114 0.56 5.37 5.99
N TYR A 115 -0.66 5.49 6.49
CA TYR A 115 -1.02 5.31 7.91
C TYR A 115 -1.91 4.10 8.15
N ASP A 116 -2.43 3.54 7.07
CA ASP A 116 -3.35 2.42 7.11
C ASP A 116 -2.61 1.12 7.21
N TYR A 117 -3.39 0.09 7.46
CA TYR A 117 -2.83 -1.23 7.53
C TYR A 117 -3.66 -2.19 6.72
N ILE A 118 -2.93 -2.92 5.89
CA ILE A 118 -3.51 -3.72 4.84
C ILE A 118 -2.91 -5.11 4.98
N HIS A 119 -3.75 -6.10 5.22
CA HIS A 119 -3.34 -7.50 5.17
C HIS A 119 -4.10 -8.23 4.07
N ILE A 120 -3.34 -8.78 3.12
CA ILE A 120 -3.83 -9.57 2.00
C ILE A 120 -3.28 -10.99 2.18
N THR A 121 -4.16 -11.97 2.40
CA THR A 121 -3.71 -13.36 2.63
C THR A 121 -3.45 -14.12 1.33
N GLY A 122 -3.84 -13.55 0.18
CA GLY A 122 -3.57 -14.08 -1.15
C GLY A 122 -2.49 -13.29 -1.91
N ASN A 123 -2.59 -13.29 -3.23
CA ASN A 123 -1.73 -12.47 -4.10
C ASN A 123 -2.29 -11.06 -4.26
N ALA A 124 -1.40 -10.09 -4.49
CA ALA A 124 -1.77 -8.73 -4.86
C ALA A 124 -1.31 -8.44 -6.30
N HIS A 125 -2.26 -8.11 -7.16
CA HIS A 125 -2.04 -7.74 -8.56
C HIS A 125 -2.31 -6.25 -8.71
N ILE A 126 -1.25 -5.47 -8.74
CA ILE A 126 -1.30 -4.01 -8.80
C ILE A 126 -0.83 -3.58 -10.18
N LYS A 127 -1.71 -2.95 -10.94
CA LYS A 127 -1.49 -2.73 -12.38
C LYS A 127 -0.35 -1.77 -12.67
N TYR A 128 -0.21 -0.71 -11.89
CA TYR A 128 0.69 0.40 -12.20
C TYR A 128 1.77 0.60 -11.15
N VAL A 129 1.39 0.99 -9.93
CA VAL A 129 2.33 1.40 -8.88
C VAL A 129 1.85 0.93 -7.52
N PHE A 130 2.79 0.42 -6.73
CA PHE A 130 2.63 0.34 -5.28
C PHE A 130 3.49 1.42 -4.63
N TYR A 131 2.89 2.26 -3.79
CA TYR A 131 3.59 3.33 -3.08
C TYR A 131 3.38 3.22 -1.57
N GLY A 132 4.47 2.99 -0.84
CA GLY A 132 4.52 3.09 0.62
C GLY A 132 5.16 4.41 1.04
N TYR A 133 4.43 5.25 1.78
CA TYR A 133 4.90 6.55 2.27
C TYR A 133 4.76 6.64 3.78
N TYR A 134 5.84 7.00 4.48
CA TYR A 134 5.83 7.27 5.92
C TYR A 134 5.63 6.03 6.82
N ASN A 135 6.43 5.89 7.86
CA ASN A 135 6.63 4.64 8.60
C ASN A 135 5.51 4.27 9.59
N HIS A 136 4.32 4.87 9.50
CA HIS A 136 3.24 4.69 10.49
C HIS A 136 2.13 3.74 10.04
N GLY A 137 2.15 3.29 8.79
CA GLY A 137 1.29 2.24 8.26
C GLY A 137 2.05 0.92 8.10
N TYR A 138 1.31 -0.13 7.76
CA TYR A 138 1.91 -1.45 7.51
C TYR A 138 1.12 -2.25 6.48
N ILE A 139 1.80 -2.79 5.47
CA ILE A 139 1.21 -3.72 4.52
C ILE A 139 1.88 -5.09 4.61
N GLU A 140 1.06 -6.12 4.67
CA GLU A 140 1.47 -7.52 4.61
C GLU A 140 0.70 -8.21 3.49
N VAL A 141 1.44 -8.95 2.66
CA VAL A 141 0.89 -9.80 1.61
C VAL A 141 1.52 -11.17 1.77
N ASP A 142 0.71 -12.16 2.15
CA ASP A 142 1.21 -13.53 2.38
C ASP A 142 1.65 -14.18 1.06
N GLY A 143 0.98 -13.83 -0.04
CA GLY A 143 1.28 -14.29 -1.39
C GLY A 143 2.33 -13.45 -2.13
N THR A 144 2.26 -13.46 -3.45
CA THR A 144 3.16 -12.68 -4.31
C THR A 144 2.54 -11.33 -4.67
N VAL A 145 3.37 -10.28 -4.68
CA VAL A 145 2.99 -8.99 -5.23
C VAL A 145 3.47 -8.92 -6.68
N THR A 146 2.54 -8.71 -7.61
CA THR A 146 2.83 -8.42 -9.02
C THR A 146 2.57 -6.95 -9.25
N VAL A 147 3.61 -6.18 -9.53
CA VAL A 147 3.52 -4.74 -9.79
C VAL A 147 4.69 -4.28 -10.67
N PRO A 148 4.51 -3.29 -11.56
CA PRO A 148 5.62 -2.74 -12.35
C PRO A 148 6.61 -1.91 -11.52
N TYR A 149 6.12 -1.06 -10.62
CA TYR A 149 6.94 -0.15 -9.82
C TYR A 149 6.56 -0.22 -8.35
N VAL A 150 7.58 -0.27 -7.49
CA VAL A 150 7.44 -0.08 -6.04
C VAL A 150 8.17 1.21 -5.68
N LEU A 151 7.43 2.19 -5.17
CA LEU A 151 7.97 3.41 -4.60
C LEU A 151 7.95 3.31 -3.09
N THR A 152 9.05 3.67 -2.43
CA THR A 152 9.11 3.77 -0.97
C THR A 152 9.63 5.14 -0.53
N ASN A 153 9.06 5.69 0.52
CA ASN A 153 9.56 6.90 1.16
C ASN A 153 9.48 6.73 2.68
N ALA A 154 10.62 6.40 3.30
CA ALA A 154 10.71 6.08 4.73
C ALA A 154 9.69 5.02 5.18
N TYR A 155 9.43 4.02 4.33
CA TYR A 155 8.44 2.98 4.56
C TYR A 155 9.10 1.61 4.41
N SER A 156 9.02 0.76 5.43
CA SER A 156 9.55 -0.61 5.36
C SER A 156 8.53 -1.52 4.67
N VAL A 157 8.87 -2.04 3.50
CA VAL A 157 7.98 -2.88 2.70
C VAL A 157 8.47 -4.33 2.71
N PRO A 158 7.93 -5.23 3.54
CA PRO A 158 8.30 -6.65 3.51
C PRO A 158 7.59 -7.41 2.37
N ILE A 159 7.49 -6.85 1.17
CA ILE A 159 6.81 -7.50 0.04
C ILE A 159 7.80 -8.21 -0.88
N LYS A 160 7.36 -9.36 -1.40
CA LYS A 160 8.02 -10.05 -2.49
C LYS A 160 7.44 -9.58 -3.83
N ALA A 161 7.98 -8.48 -4.36
CA ALA A 161 7.59 -7.91 -5.65
C ALA A 161 8.49 -8.45 -6.80
N GLU A 162 8.11 -9.59 -7.38
CA GLU A 162 8.92 -10.20 -8.44
C GLU A 162 8.86 -9.39 -9.74
N GLY A 163 10.02 -8.90 -10.19
CA GLY A 163 10.17 -8.22 -11.46
C GLY A 163 9.76 -6.74 -11.47
N ALA A 164 9.35 -6.19 -10.33
CA ALA A 164 9.14 -4.76 -10.15
C ALA A 164 10.47 -3.99 -10.24
N VAL A 165 10.39 -2.70 -10.61
CA VAL A 165 11.47 -1.73 -10.38
C VAL A 165 11.26 -1.09 -9.02
N LEU A 166 12.25 -1.23 -8.13
CA LEU A 166 12.19 -0.75 -6.76
C LEU A 166 12.92 0.58 -6.63
N VAL A 167 12.19 1.63 -6.25
CA VAL A 167 12.69 3.00 -6.16
C VAL A 167 12.52 3.54 -4.74
N SER A 168 13.63 3.90 -4.11
CA SER A 168 13.60 4.65 -2.84
C SER A 168 13.58 6.14 -3.12
N LEU A 169 12.51 6.83 -2.71
CA LEU A 169 12.37 8.28 -2.75
C LEU A 169 13.03 8.97 -1.54
N ALA A 170 13.24 8.21 -0.47
CA ALA A 170 14.02 8.61 0.70
C ALA A 170 15.51 8.22 0.53
N TYR A 171 16.38 8.85 1.32
CA TYR A 171 17.76 8.37 1.47
C TYR A 171 17.73 6.96 2.05
N ALA A 172 18.32 6.00 1.35
CA ALA A 172 18.37 4.62 1.82
C ALA A 172 19.19 4.55 3.11
N ASP A 173 18.63 3.92 4.15
CA ASP A 173 19.35 3.67 5.40
C ASP A 173 19.98 2.28 5.37
N LYS A 174 21.08 2.09 6.08
CA LYS A 174 21.76 0.80 6.26
C LYS A 174 20.88 -0.25 6.96
N SER A 175 19.76 0.16 7.53
CA SER A 175 18.75 -0.71 8.14
C SER A 175 17.72 -1.24 7.15
N ASP A 176 17.70 -0.74 5.90
CA ASP A 176 16.79 -1.21 4.88
C ASP A 176 17.11 -2.66 4.49
N VAL A 177 16.11 -3.52 4.59
CA VAL A 177 16.20 -4.94 4.24
C VAL A 177 15.96 -5.19 2.73
N ILE A 178 15.66 -4.13 1.98
CA ILE A 178 15.32 -4.17 0.55
C ILE A 178 16.50 -3.66 -0.28
N ASN A 179 16.81 -4.35 -1.38
CA ASN A 179 17.75 -3.84 -2.38
C ASN A 179 16.98 -3.05 -3.44
N TYR A 180 17.08 -1.73 -3.40
CA TYR A 180 16.50 -0.85 -4.42
C TYR A 180 17.28 -0.92 -5.74
N ASP A 181 16.57 -0.81 -6.86
CA ASP A 181 17.17 -0.61 -8.18
C ASP A 181 17.69 0.82 -8.33
N TYR A 182 16.91 1.78 -7.84
CA TYR A 182 17.25 3.19 -7.81
C TYR A 182 17.01 3.79 -6.43
N THR A 183 17.98 4.55 -5.95
CA THR A 183 17.89 5.29 -4.68
C THR A 183 17.81 6.78 -4.97
N ARG A 184 17.38 7.54 -3.97
CA ARG A 184 17.18 9.00 -4.05
C ARG A 184 18.33 9.74 -4.73
N GLU A 185 19.56 9.33 -4.47
CA GLU A 185 20.79 9.99 -4.92
C GLU A 185 20.97 9.97 -6.44
N VAL A 186 20.34 9.04 -7.15
CA VAL A 186 20.49 8.88 -8.61
C VAL A 186 19.20 9.19 -9.36
N LEU A 187 18.11 9.58 -8.68
CA LEU A 187 16.80 9.71 -9.32
C LEU A 187 16.80 10.75 -10.44
N ALA A 188 17.52 11.86 -10.28
CA ALA A 188 17.61 12.93 -11.29
C ALA A 188 18.23 12.46 -12.62
N ASP A 189 19.04 11.40 -12.60
CA ASP A 189 19.71 10.84 -13.79
C ASP A 189 18.92 9.70 -14.45
N VAL A 190 17.91 9.16 -13.76
CA VAL A 190 17.18 7.94 -14.19
C VAL A 190 15.69 8.16 -14.39
N ILE A 191 15.08 9.13 -13.72
CA ILE A 191 13.65 9.47 -13.85
C ILE A 191 13.49 10.68 -14.78
N ILE A 192 12.46 10.69 -15.60
CA ILE A 192 12.20 11.81 -16.51
C ILE A 192 11.87 13.10 -15.73
N PRO A 193 12.30 14.29 -16.18
CA PRO A 193 12.05 15.56 -15.48
C PRO A 193 10.57 15.84 -15.19
N ALA A 194 9.66 15.31 -16.00
CA ALA A 194 8.21 15.49 -15.84
C ALA A 194 7.64 14.82 -14.57
N ALA A 195 8.36 13.87 -13.96
CA ALA A 195 7.96 13.20 -12.73
C ALA A 195 8.50 13.88 -11.46
N PHE A 196 9.14 15.05 -11.58
CA PHE A 196 9.65 15.79 -10.43
C PHE A 196 8.71 16.94 -10.04
N ASP A 197 8.78 17.33 -8.76
CA ASP A 197 8.25 18.59 -8.26
C ASP A 197 9.15 19.78 -8.66
N GLY A 198 8.74 21.00 -8.31
CA GLY A 198 9.55 22.20 -8.56
C GLY A 198 10.80 22.31 -7.67
N GLU A 199 10.98 21.41 -6.72
CA GLU A 199 12.04 21.40 -5.71
C GLU A 199 13.09 20.30 -5.98
N GLY A 200 12.92 19.50 -7.02
CA GLY A 200 13.82 18.42 -7.41
C GLY A 200 13.59 17.10 -6.68
N ASN A 201 12.47 16.93 -5.99
CA ASN A 201 12.01 15.61 -5.51
C ASN A 201 11.13 14.96 -6.56
N VAL A 202 11.05 13.63 -6.55
CA VAL A 202 10.04 12.91 -7.34
C VAL A 202 8.66 13.25 -6.76
N ASP A 203 7.77 13.69 -7.63
CA ASP A 203 6.35 13.90 -7.37
C ASP A 203 5.63 12.58 -7.67
N GLU A 204 5.18 11.90 -6.63
CA GLU A 204 4.58 10.57 -6.71
C GLU A 204 3.34 10.55 -7.58
N GLU A 205 2.52 11.61 -7.55
CA GLU A 205 1.28 11.67 -8.32
C GLU A 205 1.61 11.86 -9.80
N LYS A 206 2.55 12.74 -10.13
CA LYS A 206 3.03 12.85 -11.52
C LYS A 206 3.64 11.54 -12.01
N PHE A 207 4.44 10.87 -11.18
CA PHE A 207 5.01 9.57 -11.50
C PHE A 207 3.90 8.55 -11.82
N ILE A 208 2.91 8.42 -10.93
CA ILE A 208 1.77 7.51 -11.10
C ILE A 208 1.00 7.83 -12.39
N GLU A 209 0.70 9.11 -12.66
CA GLU A 209 -0.02 9.52 -13.87
C GLU A 209 0.76 9.23 -15.16
N ILE A 210 2.08 9.40 -15.14
CA ILE A 210 2.94 9.00 -16.26
C ILE A 210 2.81 7.49 -16.52
N VAL A 211 2.88 6.65 -15.48
CA VAL A 211 2.74 5.19 -15.62
C VAL A 211 1.33 4.81 -16.09
N LYS A 212 0.27 5.42 -15.54
CA LYS A 212 -1.13 5.20 -15.95
C LYS A 212 -1.36 5.55 -17.42
N SER A 213 -0.64 6.56 -17.94
CA SER A 213 -0.67 6.94 -19.36
C SER A 213 0.03 5.95 -20.30
N GLY A 214 0.63 4.88 -19.77
CA GLY A 214 1.38 3.88 -20.53
C GLY A 214 2.80 4.31 -20.92
N LYS A 215 3.29 5.41 -20.35
CA LYS A 215 4.66 5.89 -20.56
C LYS A 215 5.57 5.36 -19.46
N SER A 216 6.85 5.18 -19.78
CA SER A 216 7.85 4.90 -18.77
C SER A 216 8.17 6.19 -18.00
N PRO A 217 8.26 6.13 -16.66
CA PRO A 217 8.75 7.24 -15.85
C PRO A 217 10.29 7.31 -15.85
N LEU A 218 10.97 6.34 -16.45
CA LEU A 218 12.43 6.29 -16.55
C LEU A 218 12.92 6.92 -17.86
N ILE A 219 14.10 7.51 -17.82
CA ILE A 219 14.82 7.97 -19.01
C ILE A 219 15.16 6.74 -19.87
N ASP A 220 15.09 6.89 -21.20
CA ASP A 220 15.38 5.83 -22.15
C ASP A 220 16.72 5.15 -21.87
N GLY A 221 16.74 3.83 -21.86
CA GLY A 221 17.90 3.01 -21.50
C GLY A 221 17.89 2.51 -20.06
N TYR A 222 17.22 3.20 -19.13
CA TYR A 222 17.11 2.75 -17.73
C TYR A 222 16.00 1.71 -17.51
N ASN A 223 15.17 1.41 -18.51
CA ASN A 223 14.28 0.24 -18.48
C ASN A 223 15.01 -1.11 -18.61
N ASN A 224 16.31 -1.10 -18.94
CA ASN A 224 17.10 -2.33 -18.98
C ASN A 224 17.72 -2.60 -17.61
N ARG A 225 17.34 -3.75 -17.01
CA ARG A 225 17.85 -4.32 -15.73
C ARG A 225 19.39 -4.58 -15.69
N TYR A 226 20.14 -3.99 -16.62
CA TYR A 226 21.56 -4.16 -16.87
C TYR A 226 22.32 -2.83 -16.94
N TYR A 227 21.75 -1.74 -16.42
CA TYR A 227 22.65 -0.64 -16.02
C TYR A 227 23.57 -1.19 -14.93
N PRO A 228 24.90 -1.16 -15.11
CA PRO A 228 25.79 -1.51 -14.01
C PRO A 228 25.45 -0.56 -12.88
N LYS A 229 25.08 -1.13 -11.71
CA LYS A 229 25.01 -0.38 -10.45
C LYS A 229 26.19 0.59 -10.45
N PRO A 230 25.99 1.90 -10.26
CA PRO A 230 27.09 2.85 -10.18
C PRO A 230 28.15 2.24 -9.26
N GLY A 231 29.31 1.96 -9.84
CA GLY A 231 30.38 1.29 -9.13
C GLY A 231 30.67 2.05 -7.84
N LYS A 232 31.02 1.33 -6.78
CA LYS A 232 31.62 1.90 -5.58
C LYS A 232 32.87 2.71 -5.99
N THR A 233 32.70 3.96 -6.36
CA THR A 233 33.79 4.91 -6.54
C THR A 233 34.02 5.56 -5.19
N GLY A 234 35.08 5.12 -4.51
CA GLY A 234 35.61 5.84 -3.35
C GLY A 234 35.94 4.97 -2.14
N GLN A 235 36.84 3.99 -2.30
CA GLN A 235 37.82 3.79 -1.24
C GLN A 235 38.70 5.05 -1.22
N CYS A 236 38.46 5.96 -0.28
CA CYS A 236 39.51 6.88 0.16
C CYS A 236 40.34 6.13 1.21
N ARG A 237 41.63 5.99 0.89
CA ARG A 237 42.68 5.60 1.81
C ARG A 237 42.83 6.61 2.94
#